data_AF-A0A7S3QIS4-F1
#
_entry.id   AF-A0A7S3QIS4-F1
#
_cell.length_a   1.000
_cell.length_b   1.000
_cell.length_c   1.000
_cell.angle_alpha   90.00
_cell.angle_beta   90.00
_cell.angle_gamma   90.00
#
_symmetry.space_group_name_H-M   'P 1'
#
loop_
_entity.id
_entity.type
_entity.pdbx_description
1 polymer ?
#
loop_
_entity_poly.entity_id
_entity_poly.type
_entity_poly.pdbx_seq_one_letter_code
_entity_poly.pdbx_strand_id
1 'polypeptide(L)'
;MPAVLNSNELYSLGSGVNVCCNDAIKAYNEGKRDKLHPKDNKTNIDKLESCVAAVSSGAESHCTEQYGALKSCLTDNKNSWVNCMDIRRNLDLCLVKNKLGELSS
;
A
#
# COMPACT_ATOMS: atom_id res chain seq x y z
N MET A 1 12.41 -5.65 11.18
CA MET A 1 12.40 -4.51 10.24
C MET A 1 11.37 -4.82 9.16
N PRO A 2 10.40 -3.94 8.88
CA PRO A 2 9.50 -4.16 7.75
C PRO A 2 10.33 -4.24 6.46
N ALA A 3 10.01 -5.17 5.59
CA ALA A 3 10.69 -5.30 4.31
C ALA A 3 10.51 -4.00 3.51
N VAL A 4 11.61 -3.41 3.04
CA VAL A 4 11.55 -2.23 2.17
C VAL A 4 10.99 -2.68 0.83
N LEU A 5 9.79 -2.22 0.50
CA LEU A 5 9.14 -2.53 -0.77
C LEU A 5 9.99 -1.99 -1.93
N ASN A 6 10.23 -2.83 -2.94
CA ASN A 6 10.83 -2.35 -4.18
C ASN A 6 9.82 -1.50 -4.99
N SER A 7 10.28 -0.77 -6.01
CA SER A 7 9.42 0.13 -6.79
C SER A 7 8.19 -0.56 -7.40
N ASN A 8 8.31 -1.83 -7.80
CA ASN A 8 7.18 -2.58 -8.35
C ASN A 8 6.17 -2.95 -7.26
N GLU A 9 6.63 -3.31 -6.06
CA GLU A 9 5.79 -3.62 -4.91
C GLU A 9 5.04 -2.39 -4.40
N LEU A 10 5.75 -1.26 -4.30
CA LEU A 10 5.18 0.05 -3.95
C LEU A 10 4.09 0.46 -4.95
N TYR A 11 4.35 0.31 -6.25
CA TYR A 11 3.37 0.67 -7.26
C TYR A 11 2.17 -0.30 -7.28
N SER A 12 2.43 -1.60 -7.10
CA SER A 12 1.41 -2.65 -7.02
C SER A 12 0.41 -2.36 -5.92
N LEU A 13 0.92 -2.05 -4.73
CA LEU A 13 0.11 -1.81 -3.54
C LEU A 13 -0.40 -0.37 -3.44
N GLY A 14 0.14 0.58 -4.22
CA GLY A 14 -0.12 2.01 -4.01
C GLY A 14 -1.61 2.41 -4.05
N SER A 15 -2.43 1.71 -4.84
CA SER A 15 -3.89 1.97 -4.86
C SER A 15 -4.55 1.39 -3.60
N GLY A 16 -4.33 0.10 -3.32
CA GLY A 16 -4.78 -0.56 -2.11
C GLY A 16 -4.33 0.13 -0.82
N VAL A 17 -3.10 0.64 -0.74
CA VAL A 17 -2.58 1.41 0.39
C VAL A 17 -3.34 2.72 0.56
N ASN A 18 -3.65 3.45 -0.51
CA ASN A 18 -4.47 4.66 -0.40
C ASN A 18 -5.86 4.39 0.18
N VAL A 19 -6.43 3.22 -0.11
CA VAL A 19 -7.74 2.82 0.42
C VAL A 19 -7.63 2.29 1.85
N CYS A 20 -6.63 1.44 2.12
CA CYS A 20 -6.49 0.73 3.38
C CYS A 20 -5.77 1.54 4.47
N CYS A 21 -5.08 2.64 4.12
CA CYS A 21 -4.32 3.51 5.03
C CYS A 21 -4.73 4.98 4.92
N ASN A 22 -5.97 5.26 4.51
CA ASN A 22 -6.44 6.60 4.20
C ASN A 22 -6.23 7.59 5.35
N ASP A 23 -6.46 7.17 6.60
CA ASP A 23 -6.42 8.08 7.75
C ASP A 23 -4.98 8.40 8.14
N ALA A 24 -4.08 7.41 8.16
CA ALA A 24 -2.65 7.63 8.36
C ALA A 24 -2.05 8.49 7.25
N ILE A 25 -2.44 8.28 5.99
CA ILE A 25 -2.01 9.12 4.86
C ILE A 25 -2.47 10.55 5.06
N LYS A 26 -3.73 10.74 5.46
CA LYS A 26 -4.28 12.08 5.74
C LYS A 26 -3.51 12.76 6.86
N ALA A 27 -3.32 12.10 8.00
CA ALA A 27 -2.59 12.65 9.14
C ALA A 27 -1.13 13.01 8.78
N TYR A 28 -0.44 12.15 8.01
CA TYR A 28 0.90 12.44 7.52
C TYR A 28 0.93 13.67 6.59
N ASN A 29 0.00 13.75 5.64
CA ASN A 29 -0.10 14.86 4.69
C ASN A 29 -0.49 16.18 5.38
N GLU A 30 -1.33 16.13 6.40
CA GLU A 30 -1.66 17.30 7.23
C GLU A 30 -0.41 17.79 7.97
N GLY A 31 0.36 16.91 8.61
CA GLY A 31 1.62 17.29 9.23
C GLY A 31 2.64 17.89 8.25
N LYS A 32 2.70 17.39 7.01
CA LYS A 32 3.52 18.01 5.94
C LYS A 32 2.99 19.37 5.52
N ARG A 33 1.67 19.52 5.37
CA ARG A 33 1.02 20.80 5.01
C ARG A 33 1.31 21.86 6.06
N ASP A 34 1.32 21.46 7.32
CA ASP A 34 1.63 22.32 8.47
C ASP A 34 3.14 22.51 8.66
N LYS A 35 3.96 21.97 7.76
CA LYS A 35 5.44 22.05 7.75
C LYS A 35 6.06 21.56 9.05
N LEU A 36 5.43 20.58 9.71
CA LEU A 36 6.00 19.93 10.88
C LEU A 36 7.35 19.33 10.50
N HIS A 37 8.35 19.57 11.33
CA HIS A 37 9.65 18.93 11.16
C HIS A 37 9.48 17.40 11.24
N PRO A 38 10.22 16.58 10.49
CA PRO A 38 10.04 15.12 10.49
C PRO A 38 10.11 14.49 11.89
N LYS A 39 10.89 15.08 12.81
CA LYS A 39 10.94 14.64 14.22
C LYS A 39 9.61 14.86 14.94
N ASP A 40 8.90 15.94 14.65
CA ASP A 40 7.63 16.31 15.28
C ASP A 40 6.45 15.61 14.59
N ASN A 41 6.59 15.25 13.32
CA ASN A 41 5.63 14.43 12.58
C ASN A 41 5.88 12.92 12.72
N LYS A 42 6.81 12.51 13.59
CA LYS A 42 7.28 11.11 13.71
C LYS A 42 6.13 10.14 13.98
N THR A 43 5.19 10.51 14.84
CA THR A 43 4.03 9.65 15.14
C THR A 43 3.18 9.36 13.91
N ASN A 44 2.96 10.33 13.03
CA ASN A 44 2.19 10.13 11.81
C ASN A 44 2.97 9.31 10.76
N ILE A 45 4.30 9.50 10.71
CA ILE A 45 5.19 8.66 9.91
C ILE A 45 5.11 7.20 10.37
N ASP A 46 5.30 6.95 11.67
CA ASP A 46 5.31 5.61 12.25
C ASP A 46 3.94 4.92 12.05
N LYS A 47 2.83 5.66 12.16
CA LYS A 47 1.47 5.15 11.86
C LYS A 47 1.31 4.75 10.39
N LEU A 48 1.75 5.60 9.47
CA LEU A 48 1.69 5.32 8.03
C LEU A 48 2.55 4.11 7.68
N GLU A 49 3.78 4.04 8.17
CA GLU A 49 4.68 2.90 7.97
C GLU A 49 4.07 1.61 8.51
N SER A 50 3.47 1.65 9.71
CA SER A 50 2.81 0.49 10.32
C SER A 50 1.62 0.02 9.48
N CYS A 51 0.80 0.94 8.97
CA CYS A 51 -0.32 0.58 8.12
C CYS A 51 0.13 -0.04 6.79
N VAL A 52 1.13 0.57 6.13
CA VAL A 52 1.70 0.02 4.88
C VAL A 52 2.28 -1.37 5.11
N ALA A 53 2.98 -1.58 6.22
CA ALA A 53 3.50 -2.89 6.59
C ALA A 53 2.39 -3.94 6.80
N ALA A 54 1.29 -3.56 7.47
CA ALA A 54 0.14 -4.43 7.67
C ALA A 54 -0.55 -4.79 6.34
N VAL A 55 -0.73 -3.81 5.44
CA VAL A 55 -1.30 -4.05 4.10
C VAL A 55 -0.39 -4.97 3.28
N SER A 56 0.93 -4.74 3.29
CA SER A 56 1.87 -5.59 2.54
C SER A 56 1.89 -7.03 3.06
N SER A 57 1.99 -7.21 4.39
CA SER A 57 1.99 -8.54 5.00
C SER A 57 0.65 -9.26 4.78
N GLY A 58 -0.46 -8.52 4.86
CA GLY A 58 -1.78 -9.06 4.55
C GLY A 58 -1.96 -9.41 3.08
N ALA A 59 -1.38 -8.63 2.15
CA ALA A 59 -1.39 -8.94 0.72
C ALA A 59 -0.66 -10.25 0.44
N GLU A 60 0.49 -10.47 1.07
CA GLU A 60 1.27 -11.71 0.93
C GLU A 60 0.57 -12.92 1.54
N SER A 61 -0.20 -12.73 2.62
CA SER A 61 -0.83 -13.82 3.36
C SER A 61 -2.24 -14.18 2.88
N HIS A 62 -3.03 -13.19 2.47
CA HIS A 62 -4.46 -13.36 2.15
C HIS A 62 -4.81 -13.10 0.69
N CYS A 63 -3.95 -12.36 -0.03
CA CYS A 63 -4.17 -11.98 -1.43
C CYS A 63 -3.02 -12.45 -2.33
N THR A 64 -2.38 -13.56 -1.96
CA THR A 64 -1.15 -14.06 -2.58
C THR A 64 -1.28 -14.24 -4.08
N GLU A 65 -2.42 -14.74 -4.54
CA GLU A 65 -2.70 -14.99 -5.96
C GLU A 65 -2.75 -13.69 -6.76
N GLN A 66 -3.56 -12.72 -6.32
CA GLN A 66 -3.71 -11.43 -7.00
C GLN A 66 -2.42 -10.62 -6.91
N TYR A 67 -1.73 -10.70 -5.77
CA TYR A 67 -0.47 -10.01 -5.56
C TYR A 67 0.65 -10.58 -6.43
N GLY A 68 0.76 -11.90 -6.53
CA GLY A 68 1.69 -12.59 -7.43
C GLY A 68 1.40 -12.29 -8.90
N ALA A 69 0.13 -12.37 -9.32
CA ALA A 69 -0.29 -12.05 -10.69
C ALA A 69 0.07 -10.61 -11.09
N LEU A 70 -0.08 -9.65 -10.17
CA LEU A 70 0.29 -8.27 -10.43
C LEU A 70 1.81 -8.10 -10.56
N LYS A 71 2.60 -8.72 -9.67
CA LYS A 71 4.07 -8.70 -9.76
C LYS A 71 4.56 -9.26 -11.10
N SER A 72 3.99 -10.38 -11.54
CA SER A 72 4.30 -10.96 -12.86
C SER A 72 3.92 -10.01 -13.99
N CYS A 73 2.69 -9.48 -13.99
CA CYS A 73 2.25 -8.57 -15.04
C CYS A 73 3.14 -7.32 -15.17
N LEU A 74 3.55 -6.72 -14.05
CA LEU A 74 4.44 -5.55 -14.04
C LEU A 74 5.87 -5.89 -14.50
N THR A 75 6.33 -7.11 -14.22
CA THR A 75 7.63 -7.59 -14.71
C THR A 75 7.62 -7.75 -16.23
N ASP A 76 6.52 -8.27 -16.78
CA ASP A 76 6.35 -8.50 -18.21
C ASP A 76 6.02 -7.20 -18.98
N ASN A 77 5.41 -6.21 -18.31
CA ASN A 77 4.94 -4.97 -18.91
C ASN A 77 5.61 -3.72 -18.29
N LYS A 78 6.94 -3.68 -18.20
CA LYS A 78 7.72 -2.63 -17.50
C LYS A 78 7.32 -1.17 -17.77
N ASN A 79 6.78 -0.87 -18.96
CA ASN A 79 6.37 0.49 -19.34
C ASN A 79 4.85 0.63 -19.59
N SER A 80 4.09 -0.45 -19.49
CA SER A 80 2.67 -0.50 -19.86
C SER A 80 1.81 -1.00 -18.71
N TRP A 81 1.94 -0.32 -17.57
CA TRP A 81 1.21 -0.56 -16.32
C TRP A 81 -0.31 -0.61 -16.50
N VAL A 82 -0.83 0.10 -17.51
CA VAL A 82 -2.24 0.10 -17.89
C VAL A 82 -2.78 -1.30 -18.21
N ASN A 83 -1.91 -2.18 -18.74
CA ASN A 83 -2.27 -3.56 -19.07
C ASN A 83 -2.51 -4.42 -17.81
N CYS A 84 -2.04 -3.96 -16.65
CA CYS A 84 -2.17 -4.66 -15.38
C CYS A 84 -3.31 -4.10 -14.50
N MET A 85 -4.11 -3.17 -15.02
CA MET A 85 -5.13 -2.46 -14.23
C MET A 85 -6.22 -3.37 -13.68
N ASP A 86 -6.67 -4.37 -14.45
CA ASP A 86 -7.68 -5.31 -13.98
C ASP A 86 -7.14 -6.20 -12.85
N ILE A 87 -5.90 -6.65 -12.98
CA ILE A 87 -5.21 -7.45 -11.94
C ILE A 87 -5.02 -6.59 -10.68
N ARG A 88 -4.63 -5.32 -10.85
CA ARG A 88 -4.50 -4.36 -9.76
C ARG A 88 -5.83 -4.13 -9.04
N ARG A 89 -6.93 -3.97 -9.80
CA ARG A 89 -8.27 -3.82 -9.22
C ARG A 89 -8.68 -5.06 -8.42
N ASN A 90 -8.36 -6.25 -8.91
CA ASN A 90 -8.63 -7.50 -8.19
C ASN A 90 -7.83 -7.60 -6.89
N LEU A 91 -6.57 -7.15 -6.89
CA LEU A 91 -5.78 -7.03 -5.68
C LEU A 91 -6.44 -6.05 -4.71
N ASP A 92 -6.75 -4.83 -5.13
CA ASP A 92 -7.39 -3.81 -4.28
C ASP A 92 -8.69 -4.34 -3.64
N LEU A 93 -9.54 -5.02 -4.41
CA LEU A 93 -10.75 -5.66 -3.91
C LEU A 93 -10.45 -6.73 -2.86
N CYS A 94 -9.40 -7.53 -3.05
CA CYS A 94 -8.97 -8.54 -2.07
C CYS A 94 -8.50 -7.88 -0.77
N LEU A 95 -7.69 -6.82 -0.85
CA LEU A 95 -7.19 -6.10 0.33
C LEU A 95 -8.36 -5.52 1.15
N VAL A 96 -9.34 -4.92 0.48
CA VAL A 96 -10.55 -4.37 1.13
C VAL A 96 -11.43 -5.48 1.72
N LYS A 97 -11.66 -6.57 1.00
CA LYS A 97 -12.47 -7.71 1.49
C LYS A 97 -11.88 -8.33 2.74
N ASN A 98 -10.55 -8.43 2.81
CA ASN A 98 -9.83 -8.92 3.98
C ASN A 98 -9.63 -7.85 5.05
N LYS A 99 -10.19 -6.65 4.87
CA LYS A 99 -10.12 -5.54 5.84
C LYS A 99 -8.69 -5.23 6.26
N LEU A 100 -7.76 -5.14 5.31
CA LEU A 100 -6.35 -4.90 5.66
C LEU A 100 -6.08 -3.44 6.05
N GLY A 101 -4.94 -3.20 6.71
CA GLY A 101 -4.55 -1.88 7.20
C GLY A 101 -5.52 -1.36 8.25
N GLU A 102 -5.93 -0.11 8.12
CA GLU A 102 -6.86 0.57 9.04
C GLU A 102 -8.28 -0.01 8.95
N LEU A 103 -8.64 -0.70 7.86
CA LEU A 103 -9.95 -1.32 7.69
C LEU A 103 -10.20 -2.50 8.64
N SER A 104 -9.14 -3.02 9.26
CA SER A 104 -9.22 -4.11 10.26
C SER A 104 -9.80 -3.64 11.60
N SER A 105 -9.94 -2.32 11.77
CA SER A 105 -10.40 -1.65 12.99
C SER A 105 -11.92 -1.65 13.11
#